data_AF-X1EV28-F1
#
_entry.id   AF-X1EV28-F1
#
_cell.length_a   1.000
_cell.length_b   1.000
_cell.length_c   1.000
_cell.angle_alpha   90.00
_cell.angle_beta   90.00
_cell.angle_gamma   90.00
#
_symmetry.space_group_name_H-M   'P 1'
#
loop_
_entity.id
_entity.type
_entity.pdbx_description
1 polymer ?
#
loop_
_entity_poly.entity_id
_entity_poly.type
_entity_poly.pdbx_seq_one_letter_code
_entity_poly.pdbx_strand_id
1 'polypeptide(L)'
;MDDDPILAQLALILLLVVLNAFFAAAEIALVSVRRTRIKQLIDEGDSRARIVQKLLDSPTNFMATVQIGVTLVGFLASAFAAVN
;
A
#
# COMPACT_ATOMS: atom_id res chain seq x y z
N MET A 1 25.95 -9.38 -27.36
CA MET A 1 26.66 -8.74 -26.25
C MET A 1 25.61 -7.89 -25.55
N ASP A 2 24.82 -8.59 -24.76
CA ASP A 2 24.12 -8.14 -23.54
C ASP A 2 23.78 -6.63 -23.46
N ASP A 3 22.80 -6.20 -24.26
CA ASP A 3 22.03 -5.01 -23.96
C ASP A 3 20.83 -5.40 -23.08
N ASP A 4 21.08 -6.09 -21.97
CA ASP A 4 20.07 -6.14 -20.89
C ASP A 4 19.97 -4.71 -20.36
N PRO A 5 18.84 -4.01 -20.53
CA PRO A 5 18.76 -2.62 -20.16
C PRO A 5 18.74 -2.55 -18.63
N ILE A 6 19.91 -2.40 -18.02
CA ILE A 6 20.10 -2.19 -16.57
C ILE A 6 19.17 -1.08 -16.07
N LEU A 7 18.92 -0.06 -16.90
CA LEU A 7 17.96 1.00 -16.64
C LEU A 7 16.52 0.48 -16.46
N ALA A 8 16.08 -0.50 -17.26
CA ALA A 8 14.76 -1.11 -17.13
C ALA A 8 14.66 -1.97 -15.87
N GLN A 9 15.71 -2.73 -15.52
CA GLN A 9 15.76 -3.49 -14.26
C GLN A 9 15.71 -2.55 -13.04
N LEU A 10 16.49 -1.48 -13.04
CA LEU A 10 16.47 -0.46 -12.00
C LEU A 10 15.10 0.23 -11.89
N ALA A 11 14.48 0.58 -13.03
CA ALA A 11 13.14 1.15 -13.04
C ALA A 11 12.10 0.19 -12.46
N LEU A 12 12.20 -1.10 -12.77
CA LEU A 12 11.31 -2.13 -12.24
C LEU A 12 11.49 -2.32 -10.73
N ILE A 13 12.73 -2.41 -10.25
CA ILE A 13 13.03 -2.50 -8.81
C ILE A 13 12.50 -1.27 -8.08
N LEU A 14 12.74 -0.07 -8.63
CA LEU A 14 12.24 1.17 -8.07
C LEU A 14 10.71 1.16 -7.98
N LEU A 15 10.02 0.70 -9.03
CA LEU A 15 8.57 0.54 -9.03
C LEU A 15 8.09 -0.41 -7.94
N LEU A 16 8.74 -1.58 -7.79
CA LEU A 16 8.40 -2.58 -6.77
C LEU A 16 8.64 -2.05 -5.34
N VAL A 17 9.69 -1.25 -5.13
CA VAL A 17 9.97 -0.57 -3.85
C VAL A 17 8.89 0.46 -3.55
N VAL A 18 8.52 1.29 -4.53
CA VAL A 18 7.45 2.29 -4.37
C VAL A 18 6.11 1.63 -4.07
N LEU A 19 5.79 0.51 -4.74
CA LEU A 19 4.57 -0.25 -4.46
C LEU A 19 4.57 -0.80 -3.03
N ASN A 20 5.66 -1.41 -2.56
CA ASN A 20 5.77 -1.86 -1.18
C ASN A 20 5.63 -0.71 -0.18
N ALA A 21 6.31 0.41 -0.43
CA ALA A 21 6.24 1.60 0.41
C ALA A 21 4.81 2.18 0.46
N PHE A 22 4.08 2.16 -0.67
CA PHE A 22 2.69 2.58 -0.73
C PHE A 22 1.79 1.70 0.15
N PHE A 23 1.92 0.38 0.06
CA PHE A 23 1.14 -0.55 0.89
C PHE A 23 1.47 -0.39 2.38
N ALA A 24 2.76 -0.32 2.73
CA ALA A 24 3.19 -0.08 4.11
C ALA A 24 2.69 1.27 4.65
N ALA A 25 2.71 2.32 3.83
CA ALA A 25 2.17 3.63 4.21
C ALA A 25 0.65 3.60 4.43
N ALA A 26 -0.10 2.87 3.59
CA ALA A 26 -1.55 2.69 3.77
C ALA A 26 -1.89 1.98 5.09
N GLU A 27 -1.11 0.97 5.45
CA GLU A 27 -1.23 0.28 6.74
C GLU A 27 -0.96 1.23 7.92
N ILE A 28 0.18 1.92 7.91
CA ILE A 28 0.53 2.88 8.98
C ILE A 28 -0.49 4.02 9.06
N ALA A 29 -0.99 4.51 7.93
CA ALA A 29 -2.02 5.55 7.89
C ALA A 29 -3.30 5.09 8.60
N LEU A 30 -3.78 3.87 8.34
CA LEU A 30 -5.00 3.40 9.00
C LEU A 30 -4.77 3.17 10.51
N VAL A 31 -3.62 2.62 10.91
CA VAL A 31 -3.30 2.37 12.32
C VAL A 31 -3.11 3.67 13.12
N SER A 32 -2.54 4.70 12.49
CA SER A 32 -2.27 5.99 13.14
C SER A 32 -3.48 6.94 13.20
N VAL A 33 -4.55 6.65 12.45
CA VAL A 33 -5.72 7.52 12.42
C VAL A 33 -6.48 7.49 13.75
N ARG A 34 -6.79 8.69 14.26
CA ARG A 34 -7.62 8.87 15.46
C ARG A 34 -9.10 8.86 15.09
N ARG A 35 -9.83 7.85 15.58
CA ARG A 35 -11.29 7.71 15.38
C ARG A 35 -12.08 8.97 15.76
N THR A 36 -11.70 9.64 16.84
CA THR A 36 -12.33 10.90 17.30
C THR A 36 -12.24 12.01 16.26
N ARG A 37 -11.09 12.13 15.58
CA ARG A 37 -10.90 13.14 14.52
C ARG A 37 -11.74 12.83 13.29
N ILE A 38 -11.88 11.55 12.94
CA ILE A 38 -12.73 11.12 11.82
C ILE A 38 -14.21 11.40 12.11
N LYS A 39 -14.67 11.13 13.34
CA LYS A 39 -16.04 11.49 13.74
C LYS A 39 -16.30 12.99 13.63
N GLN A 40 -15.38 13.83 14.11
CA GLN A 40 -15.48 15.29 13.94
C GLN A 40 -15.61 15.70 12.47
N LEU A 41 -14.77 15.14 11.59
CA LEU A 41 -14.82 15.44 10.15
C LEU A 41 -16.15 15.00 9.51
N ILE A 42 -16.75 13.90 9.97
CA ILE A 42 -18.08 13.48 9.52
C ILE A 42 -19.14 14.49 9.95
N ASP A 43 -19.06 14.97 11.19
CA ASP A 43 -19.99 15.98 11.74
C ASP A 43 -19.84 17.33 11.02
N GLU A 44 -18.62 17.66 10.56
CA GLU A 44 -18.30 18.82 9.71
C GLU A 44 -18.77 18.64 8.24
N GLY A 45 -19.33 17.48 7.88
CA GLY A 45 -19.89 17.21 6.55
C GLY A 45 -18.94 16.58 5.54
N ASP A 46 -17.74 16.13 5.96
CA ASP A 46 -16.78 15.49 5.05
C ASP A 46 -17.24 14.08 4.65
N SER A 47 -17.71 13.96 3.41
CA SER A 47 -18.11 12.69 2.80
C SER A 47 -16.98 11.65 2.73
N ARG A 48 -15.70 12.08 2.65
CA ARG A 48 -14.54 11.19 2.62
C ARG A 48 -14.26 10.60 3.99
N ALA A 49 -14.47 11.38 5.06
CA ALA A 49 -14.33 10.89 6.43
C ALA A 49 -15.27 9.71 6.73
N ARG A 50 -16.45 9.67 6.09
CA ARG A 50 -17.37 8.53 6.17
C ARG A 50 -16.80 7.25 5.55
N ILE A 51 -16.02 7.36 4.48
CA ILE A 51 -15.33 6.21 3.86
C ILE A 51 -14.24 5.72 4.81
N VAL A 52 -13.43 6.62 5.35
CA VAL A 52 -12.37 6.28 6.31
C VAL A 52 -12.96 5.63 7.57
N GLN A 53 -14.10 6.12 8.07
CA GLN A 53 -14.80 5.49 9.20
C GLN A 53 -15.19 4.05 8.92
N LYS A 54 -15.73 3.75 7.73
CA LYS A 54 -16.04 2.36 7.33
C LYS A 54 -14.80 1.47 7.32
N LEU A 55 -13.67 1.98 6.82
CA LEU A 55 -12.39 1.26 6.83
C LEU A 55 -11.89 1.02 8.27
N LEU A 56 -12.08 2.00 9.16
CA LEU A 56 -11.72 1.87 10.57
C LEU A 56 -12.67 0.97 11.36
N ASP A 57 -13.93 0.80 10.95
CA ASP A 57 -14.87 -0.10 11.62
C ASP A 57 -14.51 -1.57 11.40
N SER A 58 -13.87 -1.90 10.26
CA SER A 58 -13.31 -3.22 9.98
C SER A 58 -11.86 -3.12 9.45
N PRO A 59 -10.91 -2.72 10.31
CA PRO A 59 -9.53 -2.47 9.88
C PRO A 59 -8.84 -3.78 9.47
N THR A 60 -9.21 -4.91 10.08
CA THR A 60 -8.66 -6.23 9.79
C THR A 60 -8.82 -6.62 8.32
N ASN A 61 -9.99 -6.36 7.71
CA ASN A 61 -10.25 -6.72 6.32
C ASN A 61 -9.42 -5.88 5.34
N PHE A 62 -9.28 -4.58 5.63
CA PHE A 62 -8.42 -3.70 4.85
C PHE A 62 -6.94 -4.09 4.97
N MET A 63 -6.48 -4.34 6.20
CA MET A 63 -5.11 -4.79 6.47
C MET A 63 -4.77 -6.09 5.75
N ALA A 64 -5.66 -7.07 5.81
CA ALA A 64 -5.47 -8.32 5.08
C ALA A 64 -5.32 -8.09 3.57
N THR A 65 -6.11 -7.17 3.00
CA THR A 65 -6.02 -6.81 1.57
C THR A 65 -4.67 -6.15 1.24
N VAL A 66 -4.21 -5.22 2.08
CA VAL A 66 -2.90 -4.56 1.92
C VAL A 66 -1.77 -5.57 2.02
N GLN A 67 -1.84 -6.49 2.98
CA GLN A 67 -0.80 -7.50 3.20
C GLN A 67 -0.71 -8.53 2.06
N ILE A 68 -1.85 -8.91 1.46
CA ILE A 68 -1.87 -9.69 0.20
C ILE A 68 -1.15 -8.91 -0.91
N GLY A 69 -1.38 -7.60 -1.00
CA GLY A 69 -0.69 -6.70 -1.93
C GLY A 69 0.84 -6.71 -1.72
N VAL A 70 1.31 -6.51 -0.49
CA VAL A 70 2.74 -6.58 -0.12
C VAL A 70 3.33 -7.93 -0.53
N THR A 71 2.62 -9.02 -0.24
CA THR A 71 3.06 -10.37 -0.55
C THR A 71 3.20 -10.59 -2.05
N LEU A 72 2.23 -10.13 -2.84
CA LEU A 72 2.26 -10.19 -4.30
C LEU A 72 3.43 -9.39 -4.88
N VAL A 73 3.66 -8.17 -4.39
CA VAL A 73 4.80 -7.35 -4.86
C VAL A 73 6.12 -8.01 -4.49
N GLY A 74 6.26 -8.55 -3.28
CA GLY A 74 7.44 -9.30 -2.86
C GLY A 74 7.69 -10.56 -3.69
N PHE A 75 6.63 -11.30 -4.03
CA PHE A 75 6.69 -12.46 -4.91
C PHE A 75 7.18 -12.08 -6.32
N LEU A 76 6.60 -11.04 -6.92
CA LEU A 76 7.03 -10.53 -8.23
C LEU A 76 8.50 -10.10 -8.18
N ALA A 77 8.90 -9.35 -7.15
CA ALA A 77 10.29 -8.95 -6.97
C ALA A 77 11.24 -10.15 -6.90
N SER A 78 10.88 -11.18 -6.13
CA SER A 78 11.68 -12.42 -6.04
C SER A 78 11.72 -13.18 -7.35
N ALA A 79 10.62 -13.24 -8.11
CA ALA A 79 10.60 -13.91 -9.40
C ALA A 79 11.49 -13.18 -10.43
N PHE A 80 11.45 -11.85 -10.44
CA PHE A 80 12.35 -11.04 -11.27
C PHE A 80 13.82 -11.18 -10.85
N ALA A 81 14.10 -11.27 -9.55
CA ALA A 81 15.46 -11.50 -9.05
C ALA A 81 15.98 -12.93 -9.28
N ALA A 82 15.09 -13.90 -9.55
CA ALA A 82 15.48 -15.29 -9.81
C ALA A 82 15.72 -15.58 -11.30
N VAL A 83 15.13 -14.78 -12.20
CA VAL A 83 15.25 -14.94 -13.65
C VAL A 83 16.37 -14.09 -14.27
N ASN A 84 16.87 -13.08 -13.54
CA ASN A 84 18.04 -12.26 -13.89
C ASN A 84 19.21 -12.61 -12.96
#